data_AF-A0A4Q5SD24-F1
#
_entry.id   AF-A0A4Q5SD24-F1
#
_cell.length_a   1.000
_cell.length_b   1.000
_cell.length_c   1.000
_cell.angle_alpha   90.00
_cell.angle_beta   90.00
_cell.angle_gamma   90.00
#
_symmetry.space_group_name_H-M   'P 1'
#
loop_
_entity.id
_entity.type
_entity.pdbx_description
1 polymer ?
#
loop_
_entity_poly.entity_id
_entity_poly.type
_entity_poly.pdbx_seq_one_letter_code
_entity_poly.pdbx_strand_id
1 'polypeptide(L)'
;GALGDVLLEAVGLTIGAVAFLAGHMLAVGFYWRSRQSSGWIAATVALAVAVASYLLSRDAGVTLYGLGLGAMAGTALVSRYRLAGLGAVLFVVSDLLIFAQLGPLAASPLPGLLIWPTYFIGQALIAWGVVRSRPHEDLHHRL
;
A
#
# COMPACT_ATOMS: atom_id res chain seq x y z
N GLY A 1 -3.92 7.25 -2.55
CA GLY A 1 -5.13 6.68 -3.15
C GLY A 1 -5.68 7.67 -4.14
N ALA A 2 -6.85 8.24 -3.84
CA ALA A 2 -7.65 9.03 -4.79
C ALA A 2 -6.91 10.07 -5.65
N LEU A 3 -6.02 10.89 -5.06
CA LEU A 3 -5.24 11.86 -5.86
C LEU A 3 -4.32 11.18 -6.88
N GLY A 4 -3.71 10.06 -6.50
CA GLY A 4 -2.89 9.26 -7.38
C GLY A 4 -3.71 8.65 -8.53
N ASP A 5 -4.91 8.14 -8.25
CA ASP A 5 -5.82 7.62 -9.28
C ASP A 5 -6.20 8.70 -10.30
N VAL A 6 -6.63 9.87 -9.82
CA VAL A 6 -7.01 11.01 -10.67
C VAL A 6 -5.84 11.47 -11.52
N LEU A 7 -4.63 11.58 -10.96
CA LEU A 7 -3.46 12.03 -11.72
C LEU A 7 -2.94 10.97 -12.70
N LEU A 8 -3.08 9.68 -12.36
CA LEU A 8 -2.75 8.58 -13.26
C LEU A 8 -3.62 8.64 -14.51
N GLU A 9 -4.93 8.85 -14.34
CA GLU A 9 -5.89 8.94 -15.44
C GLU A 9 -5.76 10.26 -16.22
N ALA A 10 -5.59 11.39 -15.52
CA ALA A 10 -5.61 12.71 -16.15
C ALA A 10 -4.28 13.13 -16.81
N VAL A 11 -3.15 12.70 -16.25
CA VAL A 11 -1.82 13.21 -16.64
C VAL A 11 -0.84 12.08 -17.00
N GLY A 12 -1.19 10.83 -16.68
CA GLY A 12 -0.47 9.64 -17.10
C GLY A 12 0.26 8.90 -15.98
N LEU A 13 0.71 7.70 -16.33
CA LEU A 13 1.24 6.69 -15.41
C LEU A 13 2.35 7.22 -14.48
N THR A 14 3.32 7.94 -15.01
CA THR A 14 4.48 8.42 -14.25
C THR A 14 4.08 9.41 -13.16
N ILE A 15 3.21 10.37 -13.48
CA ILE A 15 2.78 11.40 -12.52
C ILE A 15 1.85 10.81 -11.47
N GLY A 16 0.95 9.92 -11.88
CA GLY A 16 0.15 9.11 -10.96
C GLY A 16 1.02 8.31 -9.98
N ALA A 17 2.03 7.59 -10.48
CA ALA A 17 2.94 6.79 -9.66
C ALA A 17 3.74 7.64 -8.66
N VAL A 18 4.19 8.83 -9.06
CA VAL A 18 4.87 9.77 -8.14
C VAL A 18 3.92 10.27 -7.05
N ALA A 19 2.66 10.59 -7.39
CA ALA A 19 1.66 11.00 -6.40
C ALA A 19 1.33 9.88 -5.41
N PHE A 20 1.22 8.63 -5.88
CA PHE A 20 1.10 7.46 -5.01
C PHE A 20 2.32 7.29 -4.10
N LEU A 21 3.52 7.38 -4.64
CA LEU A 21 4.77 7.26 -3.87
C LEU A 21 4.86 8.32 -2.76
N ALA A 22 4.51 9.57 -3.06
CA ALA A 22 4.42 10.63 -2.04
C ALA A 22 3.42 10.26 -0.93
N GLY A 23 2.26 9.73 -1.30
CA GLY A 23 1.28 9.19 -0.36
C GLY A 23 1.85 8.05 0.52
N HIS A 24 2.63 7.13 -0.07
CA HIS A 24 3.30 6.06 0.67
C HIS A 24 4.28 6.61 1.70
N MET A 25 5.07 7.65 1.37
CA MET A 25 6.02 8.25 2.32
C MET A 25 5.31 8.91 3.51
N LEU A 26 4.20 9.60 3.27
CA LEU A 26 3.38 10.16 4.35
C LEU A 26 2.82 9.04 5.25
N ALA A 27 2.31 7.98 4.63
CA ALA A 27 1.77 6.82 5.35
C ALA A 27 2.84 6.09 6.18
N VAL A 28 4.06 5.92 5.65
CA VAL A 28 5.22 5.38 6.39
C VAL A 28 5.44 6.17 7.67
N GLY A 29 5.55 7.50 7.56
CA GLY A 29 5.74 8.36 8.73
C GLY A 29 4.59 8.25 9.74
N PHE A 30 3.35 8.15 9.26
CA PHE A 30 2.18 7.98 10.11
C PHE A 30 2.20 6.65 10.88
N TYR A 31 2.42 5.52 10.21
CA TYR A 31 2.43 4.19 10.83
C TYR A 31 3.64 3.95 11.71
N TRP A 32 4.81 4.49 11.34
CA TRP A 32 6.04 4.32 12.12
C TRP A 32 5.91 4.89 13.55
N ARG A 33 5.19 6.01 13.70
CA ARG A 33 4.94 6.65 14.99
C ARG A 33 4.08 5.79 15.92
N SER A 34 3.33 4.83 15.39
CA SER A 34 2.45 3.93 16.15
C SER A 34 2.91 2.47 16.11
N ARG A 35 4.18 2.22 15.77
CA ARG A 35 4.77 0.88 15.74
C ARG A 35 4.73 0.21 17.12
N GLN A 36 4.33 -1.05 17.14
CA GLN A 36 4.28 -1.92 18.31
C GLN A 36 5.25 -3.10 18.19
N SER A 37 5.84 -3.33 17.02
CA SER A 37 6.83 -4.38 16.80
C SER A 37 8.13 -3.86 16.17
N SER A 38 9.05 -4.76 15.88
CA SER A 38 10.39 -4.47 15.37
C SER A 38 10.35 -3.83 13.98
N GLY A 39 11.09 -2.74 13.81
CA GLY A 39 11.26 -2.07 12.51
C GLY A 39 11.94 -2.94 11.45
N TRP A 40 12.66 -3.98 11.85
CA TRP A 40 13.25 -4.94 10.91
C TRP A 40 12.21 -5.67 10.08
N ILE A 41 11.03 -5.97 10.65
CA ILE A 41 9.92 -6.58 9.89
C ILE A 41 9.48 -5.62 8.77
N ALA A 42 9.36 -4.33 9.08
CA ALA A 42 8.99 -3.33 8.08
C ALA A 42 10.04 -3.21 6.96
N ALA A 43 11.33 -3.21 7.32
CA ALA A 43 12.43 -3.17 6.36
C ALA A 43 12.46 -4.42 5.45
N THR A 44 12.24 -5.61 6.03
CA THR A 44 12.18 -6.86 5.28
C THR A 44 11.02 -6.88 4.30
N VAL A 45 9.83 -6.41 4.71
CA VAL A 45 8.68 -6.28 3.80
C VAL A 45 8.98 -5.29 2.68
N ALA A 46 9.58 -4.14 2.99
CA ALA A 46 9.97 -3.14 2.00
C ALA A 46 10.91 -3.73 0.93
N LEU A 47 11.95 -4.44 1.37
CA LEU A 47 12.90 -5.08 0.48
C LEU A 47 12.25 -6.20 -0.34
N ALA A 48 11.41 -7.04 0.28
CA ALA A 48 10.73 -8.13 -0.40
C ALA A 48 9.81 -7.62 -1.53
N VAL A 49 9.04 -6.55 -1.27
CA VAL A 49 8.18 -5.95 -2.31
C VAL A 49 9.03 -5.30 -3.41
N ALA A 50 10.10 -4.58 -3.07
CA ALA A 50 11.01 -4.01 -4.07
C ALA A 50 11.61 -5.09 -4.99
N VAL A 51 12.09 -6.20 -4.41
CA VAL A 51 12.63 -7.33 -5.16
C VAL A 51 11.56 -7.97 -6.03
N ALA A 52 10.34 -8.20 -5.51
CA ALA A 52 9.24 -8.74 -6.29
C ALA A 52 8.88 -7.82 -7.48
N SER A 53 8.75 -6.51 -7.23
CA SER A 53 8.52 -5.50 -8.26
C SER A 53 9.60 -5.51 -9.34
N TYR A 54 10.87 -5.60 -8.97
CA TYR A 54 11.98 -5.71 -9.92
C TYR A 54 11.89 -7.00 -10.73
N LEU A 55 11.62 -8.15 -10.10
CA LEU A 55 11.56 -9.43 -10.79
C LEU A 55 10.43 -9.49 -11.83
N LEU A 56 9.29 -8.85 -11.54
CA LEU A 56 8.13 -8.80 -12.42
C LEU A 56 8.30 -7.81 -13.59
N SER A 57 8.90 -6.65 -13.33
CA SER A 57 8.93 -5.54 -14.32
C SER A 57 10.28 -5.36 -15.02
N ARG A 58 11.39 -5.72 -14.36
CA ARG A 58 12.76 -5.37 -14.73
C ARG A 58 12.99 -3.85 -14.88
N ASP A 59 12.14 -3.05 -14.25
CA ASP A 59 12.17 -1.59 -14.34
C ASP A 59 12.59 -0.94 -13.00
N ALA A 60 13.52 0.02 -13.08
CA ALA A 60 14.06 0.69 -11.89
C ALA A 60 13.05 1.63 -11.22
N GLY A 61 12.18 2.28 -11.99
CA GLY A 61 11.11 3.13 -11.46
C GLY A 61 10.06 2.33 -10.71
N VAL A 62 9.63 1.19 -11.27
CA VAL A 62 8.73 0.23 -10.61
C VAL A 62 9.35 -0.36 -9.35
N THR A 63 10.67 -0.61 -9.38
CA THR A 63 11.41 -1.09 -8.19
C THR A 63 11.43 -0.04 -7.07
N LEU A 64 11.71 1.22 -7.40
CA LEU A 64 11.69 2.33 -6.45
C LEU A 64 10.28 2.55 -5.87
N TYR A 65 9.27 2.50 -6.74
CA TYR A 65 7.88 2.57 -6.31
C TYR A 65 7.52 1.41 -5.37
N GLY A 66 7.90 0.17 -5.74
CA GLY A 66 7.70 -1.04 -4.95
C GLY A 66 8.37 -0.97 -3.58
N LEU A 67 9.56 -0.37 -3.49
CA LEU A 67 10.22 -0.10 -2.21
C LEU A 67 9.39 0.82 -1.31
N GLY A 68 8.85 1.91 -1.86
CA GLY A 68 8.01 2.83 -1.11
C GLY A 68 6.67 2.20 -0.68
N LEU A 69 6.03 1.46 -1.56
CA LEU A 69 4.83 0.68 -1.28
C LEU A 69 5.07 -0.36 -0.18
N GLY A 70 6.15 -1.14 -0.30
CA GLY A 70 6.54 -2.13 0.69
C GLY A 70 6.91 -1.52 2.04
N ALA A 71 7.55 -0.35 2.06
CA ALA A 71 7.82 0.39 3.29
C ALA A 71 6.51 0.81 3.98
N MET A 72 5.53 1.32 3.22
CA MET A 72 4.20 1.63 3.79
C MET A 72 3.55 0.36 4.35
N ALA A 73 3.50 -0.73 3.59
CA ALA A 73 2.87 -1.97 4.05
C ALA A 73 3.58 -2.55 5.27
N GLY A 74 4.91 -2.59 5.26
CA GLY A 74 5.73 -3.04 6.37
C GLY A 74 5.49 -2.21 7.63
N THR A 75 5.48 -0.88 7.51
CA THR A 75 5.21 0.01 8.64
C THR A 75 3.77 -0.12 9.15
N ALA A 76 2.78 -0.29 8.26
CA ALA A 76 1.40 -0.56 8.64
C ALA A 76 1.25 -1.87 9.42
N LEU A 77 1.91 -2.94 8.99
CA LEU A 77 1.88 -4.26 9.65
C LEU A 77 2.48 -4.24 11.06
N VAL A 78 3.54 -3.46 11.28
CA VAL A 78 4.15 -3.33 12.63
C VAL A 78 3.46 -2.28 13.49
N SER A 79 2.48 -1.55 12.94
CA SER A 79 1.72 -0.53 13.66
C SER A 79 0.58 -1.11 14.51
N ARG A 80 0.02 -0.29 15.40
CA ARG A 80 -1.21 -0.64 16.13
C ARG A 80 -2.45 -0.85 15.23
N TYR A 81 -2.41 -0.40 13.97
CA TYR A 81 -3.56 -0.37 13.06
C TYR A 81 -3.72 -1.69 12.29
N ARG A 82 -4.13 -2.75 12.97
CA ARG A 82 -4.18 -4.12 12.42
C ARG A 82 -4.92 -4.24 11.07
N LEU A 83 -6.10 -3.63 10.96
CA LEU A 83 -6.88 -3.67 9.71
C LEU A 83 -6.21 -2.88 8.59
N ALA A 84 -5.53 -1.78 8.91
CA ALA A 84 -4.77 -1.03 7.91
C ALA A 84 -3.54 -1.82 7.43
N GLY A 85 -2.90 -2.61 8.30
CA GLY A 85 -1.86 -3.56 7.91
C GLY A 85 -2.36 -4.59 6.89
N LEU A 86 -3.53 -5.20 7.13
CA LEU A 86 -4.15 -6.12 6.16
C LEU A 86 -4.50 -5.41 4.84
N GLY A 87 -5.07 -4.21 4.92
CA GLY A 87 -5.40 -3.41 3.75
C GLY A 87 -4.16 -3.04 2.92
N ALA A 88 -3.05 -2.70 3.56
CA ALA A 88 -1.80 -2.40 2.90
C ALA A 88 -1.19 -3.62 2.19
N VAL A 89 -1.35 -4.83 2.76
CA VAL A 89 -0.95 -6.07 2.08
C VAL A 89 -1.80 -6.32 0.83
N LEU A 90 -3.12 -6.12 0.90
CA LEU A 90 -3.98 -6.24 -0.28
C LEU A 90 -3.62 -5.21 -1.36
N PHE A 91 -3.24 -4.01 -0.95
CA PHE A 91 -2.79 -2.99 -1.88
C PHE A 91 -1.46 -3.37 -2.54
N VAL A 92 -0.50 -3.94 -1.80
CA VAL A 92 0.71 -4.56 -2.38
C VAL A 92 0.36 -5.62 -3.41
N VAL A 93 -0.59 -6.51 -3.10
CA VAL A 93 -1.01 -7.57 -4.03
C VAL A 93 -1.58 -6.98 -5.32
N SER A 94 -2.43 -5.95 -5.23
CA SER A 94 -2.97 -5.25 -6.41
C SER A 94 -1.86 -4.72 -7.31
N ASP A 95 -0.87 -4.03 -6.76
CA ASP A 95 0.20 -3.41 -7.56
C ASP A 95 1.15 -4.45 -8.14
N LEU A 96 1.46 -5.53 -7.39
CA LEU A 96 2.23 -6.65 -7.94
C LEU A 96 1.46 -7.34 -9.09
N LEU A 97 0.13 -7.43 -9.03
CA LEU A 97 -0.67 -7.95 -10.13
C LEU A 97 -0.63 -7.03 -11.36
N ILE A 98 -0.63 -5.70 -11.18
CA ILE A 98 -0.42 -4.75 -12.28
C ILE A 98 0.94 -4.98 -12.93
N PHE A 99 2.01 -5.11 -12.14
CA PHE A 99 3.35 -5.36 -12.69
C PHE A 99 3.44 -6.72 -13.38
N ALA A 100 2.80 -7.74 -12.81
CA ALA A 100 2.76 -9.07 -13.40
C ALA A 100 1.95 -9.13 -14.70
N GLN A 101 0.89 -8.33 -14.81
CA GLN A 101 0.06 -8.21 -16.03
C GLN A 101 0.88 -7.71 -17.23
N LEU A 102 1.89 -6.87 -16.99
CA LEU A 102 2.79 -6.37 -18.04
C LEU A 102 3.87 -7.38 -18.43
N GLY A 103 4.02 -8.48 -17.70
CA GLY A 103 5.04 -9.49 -17.93
C GLY A 103 4.50 -10.92 -17.85
N PRO A 104 4.83 -11.70 -16.81
CA PRO A 104 4.58 -13.14 -16.77
C PRO A 104 3.10 -13.53 -16.79
N LEU A 105 2.19 -12.63 -16.41
CA LEU A 105 0.74 -12.88 -16.37
C LEU A 105 -0.03 -12.17 -17.50
N ALA A 106 0.64 -11.71 -18.57
CA ALA A 106 -0.01 -11.00 -19.67
C ALA A 106 -1.15 -11.79 -20.34
N ALA A 107 -1.05 -13.11 -20.41
CA ALA A 107 -2.10 -14.00 -20.95
C ALA A 107 -3.05 -14.58 -19.88
N SER A 108 -2.88 -14.21 -18.61
CA SER A 108 -3.69 -14.73 -17.51
C SER A 108 -4.94 -13.89 -17.28
N PRO A 109 -6.11 -14.49 -16.96
CA PRO A 109 -7.27 -13.73 -16.54
C PRO A 109 -7.14 -13.16 -15.10
N LEU A 110 -6.17 -13.64 -14.32
CA LEU A 110 -6.07 -13.31 -12.89
C LEU A 110 -5.91 -11.80 -12.61
N PRO A 111 -5.04 -11.04 -13.28
CA PRO A 111 -4.94 -9.61 -13.04
C PRO A 111 -6.27 -8.87 -13.29
N GLY A 112 -6.96 -9.20 -14.38
CA GLY A 112 -8.26 -8.60 -14.73
C GLY A 112 -9.35 -8.87 -13.69
N LEU A 113 -9.25 -9.97 -12.93
CA LEU A 113 -10.21 -10.33 -11.89
C LEU A 113 -9.83 -9.78 -10.51
N LEU A 114 -8.54 -9.69 -10.19
CA LEU A 114 -8.07 -9.52 -8.81
C LEU A 114 -7.49 -8.13 -8.50
N ILE A 115 -7.01 -7.38 -9.49
CA ILE A 115 -6.45 -6.03 -9.26
C ILE A 115 -7.49 -5.15 -8.54
N TRP A 116 -8.67 -4.99 -9.14
CA TRP A 116 -9.67 -4.07 -8.62
C TRP A 116 -10.23 -4.48 -7.25
N PRO A 117 -10.63 -5.74 -6.99
CA PRO A 117 -11.12 -6.14 -5.67
C PRO A 117 -10.06 -5.99 -4.58
N THR A 118 -8.81 -6.38 -4.85
CA THR A 118 -7.74 -6.27 -3.85
C THR A 118 -7.37 -4.81 -3.58
N TYR A 119 -7.35 -3.96 -4.61
CA TYR A 119 -7.19 -2.51 -4.48
C TYR A 119 -8.28 -1.90 -3.60
N PHE A 120 -9.55 -2.10 -3.99
CA PHE A 120 -10.69 -1.45 -3.35
C PHE A 120 -10.83 -1.87 -1.89
N ILE A 121 -10.79 -3.18 -1.62
CA ILE A 121 -10.86 -3.70 -0.25
C ILE A 121 -9.64 -3.24 0.54
N GLY A 122 -8.45 -3.20 -0.09
CA GLY A 122 -7.22 -2.69 0.53
C GLY A 122 -7.36 -1.25 1.01
N GLN A 123 -7.77 -0.34 0.14
CA GLN A 123 -8.00 1.08 0.46
C GLN A 123 -9.08 1.24 1.55
N ALA A 124 -10.18 0.48 1.45
CA ALA A 124 -11.25 0.51 2.44
C ALA A 124 -10.76 0.07 3.82
N LEU A 125 -9.97 -1.01 3.91
CA LEU A 125 -9.40 -1.51 5.17
C LEU A 125 -8.35 -0.56 5.75
N ILE A 126 -7.55 0.10 4.91
CA ILE A 126 -6.62 1.15 5.33
C ILE A 126 -7.38 2.29 6.01
N ALA A 127 -8.40 2.83 5.36
CA ALA A 127 -9.19 3.92 5.90
C ALA A 127 -9.95 3.51 7.18
N TRP A 128 -10.69 2.40 7.11
CA TRP A 128 -11.48 1.87 8.21
C TRP A 128 -10.63 1.51 9.42
N GLY A 129 -9.47 0.87 9.19
CA GLY A 129 -8.55 0.47 10.25
C GLY A 129 -7.99 1.63 11.03
N VAL A 130 -7.71 2.76 10.37
CA VAL A 130 -7.26 3.97 11.05
C VAL A 130 -8.39 4.61 11.85
N VAL A 131 -9.60 4.71 11.28
CA VAL A 131 -10.75 5.34 11.93
C VAL A 131 -11.18 4.58 13.18
N ARG A 132 -11.28 3.24 13.11
CA ARG A 132 -11.72 2.39 14.23
C ARG A 132 -10.76 2.39 15.41
N SER A 133 -9.48 2.69 15.18
CA SER A 133 -8.45 2.72 16.23
C SER A 133 -8.29 4.10 16.89
N ARG A 134 -9.17 5.07 16.60
CA ARG A 134 -9.23 6.31 17.36
C ARG A 134 -9.80 6.02 18.75
N PRO A 135 -9.24 6.62 19.82
CA PRO A 135 -9.86 6.57 21.13
C PRO A 135 -11.30 7.08 21.04
N HIS A 136 -12.25 6.38 21.67
CA HIS A 136 -13.60 6.89 21.86
C HIS A 136 -13.51 8.08 22.82
N GLU A 137 -13.45 9.29 22.28
CA GLU A 137 -13.49 10.53 23.05
C GLU A 137 -14.95 10.92 23.32
N ASP A 138 -15.77 10.00 23.85
CA ASP A 138 -17.19 10.26 24.15
C ASP A 138 -17.74 9.17 25.09
N LEU A 139 -17.67 9.39 26.42
CA LEU A 139 -18.78 9.06 27.36
C LEU A 139 -18.58 9.46 28.84
N HIS A 140 -17.44 10.03 29.27
CA HIS A 140 -17.18 10.25 30.71
C HIS A 140 -17.02 11.71 31.17
N HIS A 141 -17.22 12.69 30.28
CA HIS A 141 -17.17 14.12 30.65
C HIS A 141 -18.52 14.84 30.57
N ARG A 142 -19.64 14.10 30.56
CA ARG A 142 -21.01 14.68 30.52
C ARG A 142 -22.00 14.08 31.54
N LEU A 143 -21.52 13.37 32.55
CA LEU A 143 -22.30 12.94 33.72
C LEU A 143 -21.58 13.36 34.99
#